data_AF-A0A2M6XZ56-F1
#
_entry.id   AF-A0A2M6XZ56-F1
#
_cell.length_a   1.000
_cell.length_b   1.000
_cell.length_c   1.000
_cell.angle_alpha   90.00
_cell.angle_beta   90.00
_cell.angle_gamma   90.00
#
_symmetry.space_group_name_H-M   'P 1'
#
loop_
_entity.id
_entity.type
_entity.pdbx_description
1 polymer ?
#
loop_
_entity_poly.entity_id
_entity_poly.type
_entity_poly.pdbx_seq_one_letter_code
_entity_poly.pdbx_strand_id
1 'polypeptide(L)'
;AKAEAMKNVAESIQTKAKTEFVQNTRGANLTPEDLGRFVQDGIAMTADNINISGLLPAESYYEKVEEITDTGVRYFYNCSVLFQLPIVDYKQARSRAINGLADQARKENNAAAEKAAMGLLEKLQ
;
A
#
# COMPACT_ATOMS: atom_id res chain seq x y z
N ALA A 1 14.61 7.60 10.95
CA ALA A 1 14.51 6.12 10.90
C ALA A 1 13.07 5.64 10.84
N LYS A 2 12.28 5.70 11.94
CA LYS A 2 10.90 5.16 11.97
C LYS A 2 9.94 5.77 10.94
N ALA A 3 9.89 7.11 10.84
CA ALA A 3 9.01 7.79 9.88
C ALA A 3 9.36 7.45 8.41
N GLU A 4 10.64 7.42 8.07
CA GLU A 4 11.11 7.03 6.72
C GLU A 4 10.76 5.57 6.41
N ALA A 5 10.92 4.67 7.38
CA ALA A 5 10.56 3.27 7.22
C ALA A 5 9.05 3.07 7.04
N MET A 6 8.21 3.81 7.78
CA MET A 6 6.75 3.80 7.60
C MET A 6 6.34 4.32 6.22
N LYS A 7 6.99 5.39 5.74
CA LYS A 7 6.80 5.91 4.38
C LYS A 7 7.16 4.86 3.33
N ASN A 8 8.30 4.20 3.45
CA ASN A 8 8.73 3.15 2.51
C ASN A 8 7.74 1.96 2.47
N VAL A 9 7.15 1.60 3.63
CA VAL A 9 6.09 0.57 3.68
C VAL A 9 4.83 1.06 2.94
N ALA A 10 4.39 2.30 3.17
CA ALA A 10 3.24 2.87 2.49
C ALA A 10 3.42 2.89 0.95
N GLU A 11 4.58 3.33 0.49
CA GLU A 11 4.93 3.36 -0.94
C GLU A 11 4.98 1.95 -1.54
N SER A 12 5.48 0.98 -0.78
CA SER A 12 5.52 -0.43 -1.21
C SER A 12 4.11 -1.02 -1.36
N ILE A 13 3.20 -0.72 -0.42
CA ILE A 13 1.79 -1.12 -0.48
C ILE A 13 1.12 -0.49 -1.71
N GLN A 14 1.28 0.82 -1.91
CA GLN A 14 0.70 1.53 -3.05
C GLN A 14 1.21 0.98 -4.39
N THR A 15 2.51 0.68 -4.47
CA THR A 15 3.13 0.10 -5.67
C THR A 15 2.59 -1.29 -5.97
N LYS A 16 2.43 -2.13 -4.94
CA LYS A 16 1.85 -3.47 -5.08
C LYS A 16 0.38 -3.39 -5.53
N ALA A 17 -0.42 -2.56 -4.87
CA ALA A 17 -1.82 -2.34 -5.24
C ALA A 17 -1.93 -1.81 -6.67
N LYS A 18 -1.12 -0.82 -7.05
CA LYS A 18 -1.10 -0.27 -8.40
C LYS A 18 -0.84 -1.34 -9.45
N THR A 19 0.16 -2.18 -9.22
CA THR A 19 0.50 -3.28 -10.14
C THR A 19 -0.70 -4.22 -10.30
N GLU A 20 -1.29 -4.64 -9.19
CA GLU A 20 -2.42 -5.59 -9.21
C GLU A 20 -3.66 -5.00 -9.87
N PHE A 21 -4.04 -3.76 -9.54
CA PHE A 21 -5.20 -3.10 -10.13
C PHE A 21 -4.98 -2.88 -11.63
N VAL A 22 -3.87 -2.28 -12.05
CA VAL A 22 -3.60 -2.01 -13.47
C VAL A 22 -3.58 -3.29 -14.30
N GLN A 23 -2.98 -4.37 -13.80
CA GLN A 23 -2.92 -5.63 -14.54
C GLN A 23 -4.30 -6.27 -14.69
N ASN A 24 -5.13 -6.21 -13.65
CA ASN A 24 -6.39 -6.95 -13.60
C ASN A 24 -7.61 -6.15 -14.09
N THR A 25 -7.48 -4.83 -14.24
CA THR A 25 -8.50 -3.96 -14.86
C THR A 25 -8.28 -3.74 -16.37
N ARG A 26 -7.20 -4.26 -16.96
CA ARG A 26 -7.04 -4.29 -18.42
C ARG A 26 -8.23 -4.99 -19.07
N GLY A 27 -8.86 -4.32 -20.03
CA GLY A 27 -10.06 -4.80 -20.72
C GLY A 27 -11.36 -4.62 -19.94
N ALA A 28 -11.34 -3.92 -18.80
CA ALA A 28 -12.58 -3.47 -18.16
C ALA A 28 -13.34 -2.54 -19.11
N ASN A 29 -14.66 -2.71 -19.18
CA ASN A 29 -15.53 -1.90 -20.02
C ASN A 29 -15.84 -0.54 -19.36
N LEU A 30 -14.78 0.21 -19.08
CA LEU A 30 -14.81 1.56 -18.50
C LEU A 30 -14.23 2.55 -19.50
N THR A 31 -14.65 3.81 -19.43
CA THR A 31 -13.97 4.88 -20.15
C THR A 31 -12.53 5.02 -19.61
N PRO A 32 -11.57 5.55 -20.38
CA PRO A 32 -10.21 5.75 -19.88
C PRO A 32 -10.14 6.61 -18.62
N GLU A 33 -11.02 7.61 -18.49
CA GLU A 33 -11.12 8.48 -17.32
C GLU A 33 -11.66 7.72 -16.11
N ASP A 34 -12.77 6.99 -16.28
CA ASP A 34 -13.36 6.18 -15.20
C ASP A 34 -12.41 5.06 -14.76
N LEU A 35 -11.68 4.45 -15.68
CA LEU A 35 -10.68 3.43 -15.39
C LEU A 35 -9.53 4.02 -14.56
N GLY A 36 -9.06 5.22 -14.92
CA GLY A 36 -8.02 5.93 -14.17
C GLY A 36 -8.46 6.22 -12.73
N ARG A 37 -9.67 6.77 -12.57
CA ARG A 37 -10.26 7.04 -11.25
C ARG A 37 -10.48 5.77 -10.45
N PHE A 38 -11.08 4.73 -11.05
CA PHE A 38 -11.32 3.44 -10.41
C PHE A 38 -10.03 2.82 -9.86
N VAL A 39 -8.95 2.85 -10.65
CA VAL A 39 -7.65 2.34 -10.23
C VAL A 39 -7.05 3.18 -9.11
N GLN A 40 -7.10 4.52 -9.22
CA GLN A 40 -6.57 5.42 -8.19
C GLN A 40 -7.31 5.27 -6.86
N ASP A 41 -8.64 5.28 -6.90
CA ASP A 41 -9.50 5.13 -5.72
C ASP A 41 -9.25 3.77 -5.05
N GLY A 42 -9.11 2.69 -5.84
CA GLY A 42 -8.78 1.37 -5.32
C GLY A 42 -7.42 1.27 -4.62
N ILE A 43 -6.40 1.94 -5.18
CA ILE A 43 -5.07 2.03 -4.56
C ILE A 43 -5.15 2.80 -3.23
N ALA A 44 -5.81 3.96 -3.23
CA ALA A 44 -5.97 4.79 -2.05
C ALA A 44 -6.72 4.04 -0.94
N MET A 45 -7.88 3.48 -1.24
CA MET A 45 -8.67 2.69 -0.28
C MET A 45 -7.90 1.47 0.24
N THR A 46 -7.07 0.82 -0.58
CA THR A 46 -6.24 -0.31 -0.12
C THR A 46 -5.20 0.15 0.89
N ALA A 47 -4.54 1.30 0.63
CA ALA A 47 -3.55 1.87 1.54
C ALA A 47 -4.21 2.33 2.86
N ASP A 48 -5.36 2.99 2.78
CA ASP A 48 -6.11 3.48 3.96
C ASP A 48 -6.64 2.34 4.85
N ASN A 49 -6.99 1.20 4.24
CA ASN A 49 -7.44 0.02 4.97
C ASN A 49 -6.31 -0.69 5.76
N ILE A 50 -5.05 -0.28 5.59
CA ILE A 50 -3.90 -0.78 6.34
C ILE A 50 -3.51 0.24 7.40
N ASN A 51 -3.54 -0.16 8.68
CA ASN A 51 -3.12 0.69 9.77
C ASN A 51 -1.58 0.76 9.87
N ILE A 52 -0.95 1.55 8.99
CA ILE A 52 0.51 1.73 8.94
C ILE A 52 1.04 2.34 10.25
N SER A 53 0.26 3.23 10.88
CA SER A 53 0.64 3.89 12.14
C SER A 53 0.78 2.92 13.31
N GLY A 54 0.03 1.80 13.27
CA GLY A 54 0.06 0.74 14.27
C GLY A 54 1.13 -0.34 14.03
N LEU A 55 1.91 -0.26 12.95
CA LEU A 55 2.96 -1.24 12.68
C LEU A 55 4.10 -1.10 13.69
N LEU A 56 4.45 -2.23 14.31
CA LEU A 56 5.61 -2.34 15.18
C LEU A 56 6.80 -2.88 14.38
N PRO A 57 8.03 -2.41 14.65
CA PRO A 57 9.22 -3.00 14.04
C PRO A 57 9.32 -4.48 14.43
N ALA A 58 9.55 -5.35 13.45
CA ALA A 58 9.85 -6.76 13.70
C ALA A 58 11.26 -6.89 14.29
N GLU A 59 12.20 -6.10 13.80
CA GLU A 59 13.59 -6.07 14.26
C GLU A 59 14.14 -4.64 14.31
N SER A 60 15.12 -4.40 15.18
CA SER A 60 15.84 -3.14 15.28
C SER A 60 17.31 -3.41 15.52
N TYR A 61 18.18 -2.77 14.73
CA TYR A 61 19.62 -2.93 14.76
C TYR A 61 20.29 -1.57 14.98
N TYR A 62 21.28 -1.55 15.86
CA TYR A 62 22.06 -0.37 16.22
C TYR A 62 23.54 -0.72 16.20
N GLU A 63 24.32 0.02 15.41
CA GLU A 63 25.78 -0.12 15.34
C GLU A 63 26.42 1.20 15.76
N LYS A 64 27.30 1.13 16.76
CA LYS A 64 28.10 2.27 17.21
C LYS A 64 29.34 2.40 16.34
N VAL A 65 29.51 3.54 15.70
CA VAL A 65 30.65 3.85 14.82
C VAL A 65 31.51 4.93 15.45
N GLU A 66 32.81 4.70 15.48
CA GLU A 66 33.80 5.69 15.88
C GLU A 66 34.30 6.43 14.65
N GLU A 67 34.27 7.76 14.72
CA GLU A 67 34.88 8.64 13.74
C GLU A 67 35.96 9.46 14.44
N ILE A 68 37.21 9.28 14.02
CA ILE A 68 38.34 10.04 14.52
C ILE A 68 38.34 11.41 13.84
N THR A 69 38.39 12.47 14.63
CA THR A 69 38.43 13.86 14.20
C THR A 69 39.69 14.54 14.71
N ASP A 70 40.01 15.73 14.17
CA ASP A 70 41.21 16.50 14.53
C ASP A 70 41.27 16.88 16.03
N THR A 71 40.14 16.82 16.75
CA THR A 71 40.02 17.20 18.17
C THR A 71 39.67 16.04 19.11
N GLY A 72 39.52 14.81 18.60
CA GLY A 72 39.15 13.65 19.40
C GLY A 72 38.28 12.63 18.66
N VAL A 73 37.60 11.75 19.41
CA VAL A 73 36.70 10.72 18.85
C VAL A 73 35.25 11.18 18.92
N ARG A 74 34.56 11.16 17.79
CA ARG A 74 33.11 11.39 17.66
C ARG A 74 32.42 10.04 17.47
N TYR A 75 31.27 9.86 18.13
CA TYR A 75 30.48 8.63 18.03
C TYR A 75 29.23 8.84 17.20
N PHE A 76 28.98 7.93 16.26
CA PHE A 76 27.74 7.82 15.50
C PHE A 76 27.04 6.51 15.77
N TYR A 77 25.75 6.47 15.47
CA TYR A 77 24.97 5.23 15.50
C TYR A 77 24.29 5.03 14.15
N ASN A 78 24.60 3.93 13.49
CA ASN A 78 23.82 3.44 12.36
C ASN A 78 22.60 2.70 12.92
N CYS A 79 21.41 3.18 12.61
CA CYS A 79 20.15 2.64 13.11
C CYS A 79 19.32 2.08 11.96
N SER A 80 19.04 0.78 11.98
CA SER A 80 18.19 0.10 10.98
C SER A 80 16.98 -0.52 11.66
N VAL A 81 15.81 -0.43 11.04
CA VAL A 81 14.56 -1.00 11.55
C VAL A 81 13.87 -1.79 10.44
N LEU A 82 13.42 -3.01 10.77
CA LEU A 82 12.67 -3.87 9.86
C LEU A 82 11.19 -3.78 10.20
N PHE A 83 10.35 -3.50 9.20
CA PHE A 83 8.90 -3.60 9.31
C PHE A 83 8.40 -4.76 8.44
N GLN A 84 7.38 -5.45 8.93
CA GLN A 84 6.73 -6.55 8.23
C GLN A 84 5.22 -6.34 8.22
N LEU A 85 4.59 -6.58 7.08
CA LEU A 85 3.14 -6.63 6.93
C LEU A 85 2.76 -8.04 6.47
N PRO A 86 1.97 -8.79 7.25
CA PRO A 86 1.45 -10.08 6.81
C PRO A 86 0.69 -9.94 5.48
N ILE A 87 0.97 -10.83 4.54
CA ILE A 87 0.32 -10.79 3.22
C ILE A 87 -1.20 -10.94 3.31
N VAL A 88 -1.69 -11.63 4.34
CA VAL A 88 -3.12 -11.81 4.61
C VAL A 88 -3.79 -10.46 4.92
N ASP A 89 -3.14 -9.62 5.72
CA ASP A 89 -3.66 -8.29 6.08
C ASP A 89 -3.75 -7.38 4.84
N TYR A 90 -2.72 -7.43 3.98
CA TYR A 90 -2.76 -6.76 2.68
C TYR A 90 -3.92 -7.25 1.82
N LYS A 91 -4.09 -8.58 1.68
CA LYS A 91 -5.18 -9.16 0.88
C LYS A 91 -6.56 -8.77 1.42
N GLN A 92 -6.73 -8.73 2.74
CA GLN A 92 -7.98 -8.31 3.37
C GLN A 92 -8.25 -6.82 3.17
N ALA A 93 -7.23 -5.96 3.31
CA ALA A 93 -7.34 -4.53 3.04
C ALA A 93 -7.72 -4.25 1.58
N ARG A 94 -7.09 -4.96 0.65
CA ARG A 94 -7.40 -4.90 -0.79
C ARG A 94 -8.82 -5.37 -1.09
N SER A 95 -9.25 -6.48 -0.49
CA SER A 95 -10.61 -7.00 -0.70
C SER A 95 -11.67 -6.03 -0.17
N ARG A 96 -11.41 -5.41 0.99
CA ARG A 96 -12.26 -4.34 1.54
C ARG A 96 -12.33 -3.12 0.62
N ALA A 97 -11.20 -2.72 0.01
CA ALA A 97 -11.16 -1.63 -0.96
C ALA A 97 -12.01 -1.94 -2.21
N ILE A 98 -11.87 -3.13 -2.78
CA ILE A 98 -12.65 -3.54 -3.96
C ILE A 98 -14.15 -3.60 -3.65
N ASN A 99 -14.53 -4.10 -2.48
CA ASN A 99 -15.92 -4.06 -2.03
C ASN A 99 -16.43 -2.63 -1.86
N GLY A 100 -15.61 -1.73 -1.29
CA GLY A 100 -15.92 -0.30 -1.16
C GLY A 100 -16.16 0.37 -2.52
N LEU A 101 -15.34 0.07 -3.53
CA LEU A 101 -15.55 0.55 -4.90
C LEU A 101 -16.88 0.06 -5.49
N ALA A 102 -17.23 -1.20 -5.27
CA ALA A 102 -18.51 -1.73 -5.74
C ALA A 102 -19.70 -1.06 -5.04
N ASP A 103 -19.61 -0.84 -3.74
CA ASP A 103 -20.65 -0.15 -2.98
C ASP A 103 -20.81 1.32 -3.41
N GLN A 104 -19.70 1.99 -3.73
CA GLN A 104 -19.73 3.34 -4.29
C GLN A 104 -20.37 3.35 -5.68
N ALA A 105 -19.99 2.42 -6.55
CA ALA A 105 -20.57 2.28 -7.88
C ALA A 105 -22.08 2.05 -7.84
N ARG A 106 -22.59 1.26 -6.89
CA ARG A 106 -24.03 1.06 -6.66
C ARG A 106 -24.73 2.36 -6.30
N LYS A 107 -24.14 3.15 -5.38
CA LYS A 107 -24.70 4.45 -4.96
C LYS A 107 -24.75 5.45 -6.11
N GLU A 108 -23.78 5.38 -7.01
CA GLU A 108 -23.68 6.23 -8.20
C GLU A 108 -24.48 5.68 -9.41
N ASN A 109 -25.17 4.54 -9.27
CA ASN A 109 -25.84 3.81 -10.35
C ASN A 109 -24.91 3.49 -11.55
N ASN A 110 -23.62 3.25 -11.28
CA ASN A 110 -22.63 2.91 -12.28
C ASN A 110 -22.41 1.39 -12.38
N ALA A 111 -23.25 0.73 -13.18
CA ALA A 111 -23.19 -0.73 -13.37
C ALA A 111 -21.86 -1.21 -13.98
N ALA A 112 -21.19 -0.39 -14.80
CA ALA A 112 -19.91 -0.75 -15.39
C ALA A 112 -18.79 -0.81 -14.34
N ALA A 113 -18.74 0.18 -13.44
CA ALA A 113 -17.78 0.22 -12.34
C ALA A 113 -18.03 -0.88 -11.31
N GLU A 114 -19.30 -1.19 -11.00
CA GLU A 114 -19.64 -2.31 -10.12
C GLU A 114 -19.16 -3.64 -10.73
N LYS A 115 -19.44 -3.87 -12.02
CA LYS A 115 -18.99 -5.08 -12.73
C LYS A 115 -17.47 -5.18 -12.76
N ALA A 116 -16.77 -4.06 -12.95
CA ALA A 116 -15.32 -4.00 -12.90
C ALA A 116 -14.77 -4.37 -11.52
N ALA A 117 -15.37 -3.85 -10.44
CA ALA A 117 -15.01 -4.20 -9.06
C ALA A 117 -15.23 -5.68 -8.75
N MET A 118 -16.40 -6.21 -9.09
CA MET A 118 -16.72 -7.62 -8.84
C MET A 118 -15.79 -8.56 -9.64
N GLY A 119 -15.55 -8.26 -10.92
CA GLY A 119 -14.60 -9.03 -11.73
C GLY A 119 -13.16 -8.92 -11.24
N LEU A 120 -12.76 -7.77 -10.68
CA LEU A 120 -11.46 -7.60 -10.06
C LEU A 120 -11.34 -8.42 -8.76
N LEU A 121 -12.39 -8.47 -7.95
CA LEU A 121 -12.43 -9.26 -6.72
C LEU A 121 -12.23 -10.75 -7.03
N GLU A 122 -12.96 -11.28 -8.02
CA GLU A 122 -12.86 -12.68 -8.44
C GLU A 122 -11.46 -13.06 -8.93
N LYS A 123 -10.83 -12.20 -9.73
CA LYS A 123 -9.45 -12.43 -10.24
C LYS A 123 -8.39 -12.43 -9.14
N LEU A 124 -8.66 -11.77 -8.01
CA LEU A 124 -7.68 -11.48 -6.97
C LEU A 124 -7.88 -12.31 -5.68
N GLN A 125 -8.91 -13.15 -5.60
CA GLN A 125 -9.06 -14.15 -4.53
C GLN A 125 -7.88 -15.12 -4.50
#